data_AF-A0A929ULQ7-F1
#
_entry.id   AF-A0A929ULQ7-F1
#
_cell.length_a   1.000
_cell.length_b   1.000
_cell.length_c   1.000
_cell.angle_alpha   90.00
_cell.angle_beta   90.00
_cell.angle_gamma   90.00
#
_symmetry.space_group_name_H-M   'P 1'
#
loop_
_entity.id
_entity.type
_entity.pdbx_description
1 polymer ?
#
loop_
_entity_poly.entity_id
_entity_poly.type
_entity_poly.pdbx_seq_one_letter_code
_entity_poly.pdbx_strand_id
1 'polypeptide(L)'
;MGGRGTFAAGNTVAYTYEVDTGFSSDGKFHGVKVLKGMAGSGKHGLPESSHSSVTYLKMNSDGTFNMMRIYDKGHNLRLEIAYHSEQSIAKGKSKALHYHIYGKEFSQKVKTSFGRTTKVLHKNSKIYKRYKHFFKGVQ
;
A
#
# COMPACT_ATOMS: atom_id res chain seq x y z
N MET A 1 -12.53 13.82 -1.11
CA MET A 1 -11.52 14.19 -2.11
C MET A 1 -10.14 13.81 -1.58
N GLY A 2 -9.60 12.65 -1.98
CA GLY A 2 -8.32 12.14 -1.49
C GLY A 2 -7.16 12.81 -2.23
N GLY A 3 -6.43 13.69 -1.53
CA GLY A 3 -5.34 14.48 -2.10
C GLY A 3 -4.21 13.62 -2.64
N ARG A 4 -4.13 13.53 -3.97
CA ARG A 4 -2.92 13.15 -4.72
C ARG A 4 -1.84 14.14 -4.33
N GLY A 5 -0.74 13.65 -3.76
CA GLY A 5 0.36 14.47 -3.27
C GLY A 5 0.97 15.26 -4.43
N THR A 6 0.59 16.53 -4.51
CA THR A 6 1.14 17.52 -5.42
C THR A 6 2.62 17.68 -5.09
N PHE A 7 3.50 17.11 -5.92
CA PHE A 7 4.84 17.65 -6.08
C PHE A 7 4.69 18.96 -6.89
N ALA A 8 4.35 20.04 -6.20
CA ALA A 8 4.45 21.39 -6.75
C ALA A 8 5.92 21.83 -6.68
N ALA A 9 6.47 22.21 -7.83
CA ALA A 9 7.61 23.10 -8.03
C ALA A 9 8.65 23.18 -6.89
N GLY A 10 9.78 22.46 -7.01
CA GLY A 10 11.06 22.81 -6.36
C GLY A 10 11.15 22.74 -4.83
N ASN A 11 10.05 22.55 -4.11
CA ASN A 11 10.06 22.40 -2.65
C ASN A 11 10.09 20.92 -2.28
N THR A 12 11.01 20.52 -1.38
CA THR A 12 11.02 19.21 -0.73
C THR A 12 9.67 19.00 -0.03
N VAL A 13 8.76 18.25 -0.66
CA VAL A 13 7.52 17.83 -0.02
C VAL A 13 7.93 17.00 1.19
N ALA A 14 7.64 17.49 2.39
CA ALA A 14 8.00 16.82 3.63
C ALA A 14 7.49 15.38 3.59
N TYR A 15 8.38 14.44 3.90
CA TYR A 15 8.03 13.04 4.00
C TYR A 15 6.95 12.88 5.07
N THR A 16 5.79 12.31 4.71
CA THR A 16 4.58 12.24 5.55
C THR A 16 4.35 10.86 6.16
N TYR A 17 5.34 9.98 6.03
CA TYR A 17 5.31 8.63 6.56
C TYR A 17 6.44 8.47 7.57
N GLU A 18 6.33 7.50 8.45
CA GLU A 18 7.40 7.13 9.37
C GLU A 18 7.44 5.62 9.50
N VAL A 19 8.62 5.09 9.86
CA VAL A 19 8.77 3.66 10.12
C VAL A 19 8.01 3.34 11.39
N ASP A 20 7.11 2.36 11.32
CA ASP A 20 6.32 1.96 12.47
C ASP A 20 7.10 0.99 13.36
N THR A 21 7.83 1.56 14.32
CA THR A 21 8.58 0.79 15.33
C THR A 21 7.69 0.22 16.45
N GLY A 22 6.41 0.61 16.50
CA GLY A 22 5.46 0.05 17.46
C GLY A 22 5.09 -1.40 17.14
N PHE A 23 5.24 -1.80 15.88
CA PHE A 23 5.00 -3.18 15.44
C PHE A 23 6.22 -4.10 15.64
N SER A 24 7.43 -3.58 15.40
CA SER A 24 8.70 -4.27 15.62
C SER A 24 9.79 -3.24 15.89
N SER A 25 10.74 -3.54 16.77
CA SER A 25 11.83 -2.62 17.14
C SER A 25 12.70 -2.22 15.95
N ASP A 26 12.83 -3.09 14.95
CA ASP A 26 13.55 -2.82 13.70
C ASP A 26 12.66 -2.17 12.61
N GLY A 27 11.38 -1.94 12.92
CA GLY A 27 10.41 -1.33 12.02
C GLY A 27 10.10 -2.16 10.78
N LYS A 28 10.34 -3.48 10.84
CA LYS A 28 10.16 -4.39 9.71
C LYS A 28 9.27 -5.57 10.09
N PHE A 29 8.64 -6.15 9.07
CA PHE A 29 7.97 -7.44 9.16
C PHE A 29 8.47 -8.32 8.02
N HIS A 30 9.01 -9.50 8.33
CA HIS A 30 9.67 -10.38 7.36
C HIS A 30 10.69 -9.64 6.45
N GLY A 31 11.45 -8.69 7.02
CA GLY A 31 12.43 -7.89 6.29
C GLY A 31 11.87 -6.72 5.46
N VAL A 32 10.55 -6.54 5.42
CA VAL A 32 9.89 -5.41 4.73
C VAL A 32 9.61 -4.29 5.72
N LYS A 33 9.95 -3.05 5.35
CA LYS A 33 9.68 -1.87 6.20
C LYS A 33 8.18 -1.66 6.39
N VAL A 34 7.77 -1.56 7.65
CA VAL A 34 6.41 -1.19 8.03
C VAL A 34 6.36 0.32 8.16
N LEU A 35 5.43 0.96 7.45
CA LEU A 35 5.23 2.41 7.49
C LEU A 35 3.85 2.74 8.06
N LYS A 36 3.79 3.84 8.79
CA LYS A 36 2.55 4.52 9.17
C LYS A 36 2.59 5.97 8.67
N GLY A 37 1.41 6.56 8.47
CA GLY A 37 1.31 7.99 8.21
C GLY A 37 1.63 8.75 9.48
N MET A 38 2.39 9.83 9.38
CA MET A 38 2.67 10.69 10.52
C MET A 38 1.37 11.31 11.05
N ALA A 39 1.27 11.48 12.37
CA ALA A 39 0.13 12.14 12.99
C ALA A 39 -0.09 13.53 12.36
N GLY A 40 -1.34 13.88 12.05
CA GLY A 40 -1.69 15.16 11.42
C GLY A 40 -1.43 15.25 9.91
N SER A 41 -0.79 14.26 9.27
CA SER A 41 -0.56 14.27 7.81
C SER A 41 -1.79 13.96 6.96
N GLY A 42 -2.84 13.39 7.57
CA GLY A 42 -4.02 12.88 6.86
C GLY A 42 -3.73 11.72 5.90
N LYS A 43 -2.51 11.15 5.92
CA LYS A 43 -2.13 10.06 5.02
C LYS A 43 -2.50 8.70 5.61
N HIS A 44 -3.62 8.17 5.16
CA HIS A 44 -4.12 6.85 5.55
C HIS A 44 -3.59 5.69 4.71
N GLY A 45 -2.85 5.95 3.63
CA GLY A 45 -2.29 4.92 2.73
C GLY A 45 -0.78 4.68 2.92
N LEU A 46 -0.18 3.98 1.97
CA LEU A 46 1.27 3.93 1.75
C LEU A 46 1.70 4.99 0.71
N PRO A 47 3.00 5.23 0.46
CA PRO A 47 3.42 6.18 -0.56
C PRO A 47 3.08 5.70 -1.99
N GLU A 48 2.78 6.61 -2.92
CA GLU A 48 2.43 6.27 -4.32
C GLU A 48 3.66 5.93 -5.18
N SER A 49 4.84 6.30 -4.70
CA SER A 49 6.14 5.94 -5.27
C SER A 49 7.12 5.61 -4.13
N SER A 50 8.03 4.68 -4.38
CA SER A 50 9.06 4.35 -3.40
C SER A 50 10.16 5.42 -3.35
N HIS A 51 10.80 5.59 -2.18
CA HIS A 51 12.07 6.33 -2.10
C HIS A 51 13.28 5.43 -1.85
N SER A 52 13.11 4.33 -1.09
CA SER A 52 14.25 3.54 -0.61
C SER A 52 13.99 2.04 -0.56
N SER A 53 12.82 1.55 -0.97
CA SER A 53 12.48 0.14 -0.85
C SER A 53 11.49 -0.30 -1.91
N VAL A 54 11.74 -1.46 -2.50
CA VAL A 54 10.85 -2.07 -3.51
C VAL A 54 9.49 -2.49 -2.92
N THR A 55 9.33 -2.48 -1.60
CA THR A 55 8.11 -2.88 -0.93
C THR A 55 7.96 -2.15 0.40
N TYR A 56 6.74 -1.71 0.69
CA TYR A 56 6.33 -1.22 1.99
C TYR A 56 5.10 -1.95 2.48
N LEU A 57 5.01 -2.11 3.80
CA LEU A 57 3.90 -2.72 4.50
C LEU A 57 3.23 -1.70 5.41
N LYS A 58 1.92 -1.82 5.58
CA LYS A 58 1.17 -1.11 6.60
C LYS A 58 0.38 -2.14 7.41
N MET A 59 0.52 -2.05 8.73
CA MET A 59 -0.25 -2.84 9.68
C MET A 59 -1.31 -1.95 10.33
N ASN A 60 -2.36 -2.59 10.84
CA ASN A 60 -3.29 -1.96 11.76
C ASN A 60 -2.67 -1.88 13.16
N SER A 61 -3.22 -1.03 14.03
CA SER A 61 -2.79 -0.91 15.42
C SER A 61 -2.94 -2.20 16.22
N ASP A 62 -3.88 -3.07 15.84
CA ASP A 62 -4.06 -4.42 16.39
C ASP A 62 -3.04 -5.45 15.87
N GLY A 63 -2.12 -5.04 15.01
CA GLY A 63 -1.10 -5.90 14.41
C GLY A 63 -1.61 -6.79 13.27
N THR A 64 -2.83 -6.55 12.77
CA THR A 64 -3.37 -7.22 11.58
C THR A 64 -2.92 -6.53 10.30
N PHE A 65 -2.86 -7.29 9.20
CA PHE A 65 -2.51 -6.78 7.89
C PHE A 65 -3.53 -5.74 7.40
N ASN A 66 -3.04 -4.57 6.97
CA ASN A 66 -3.88 -3.54 6.37
C ASN A 66 -3.61 -3.43 4.86
N MET A 67 -2.36 -3.14 4.48
CA MET A 67 -1.99 -2.87 3.09
C MET A 67 -0.52 -3.15 2.83
N MET A 68 -0.19 -3.57 1.62
CA MET A 68 1.16 -3.75 1.10
C MET A 68 1.26 -3.10 -0.27
N ARG A 69 2.36 -2.39 -0.53
CA ARG A 69 2.66 -1.84 -1.85
C ARG A 69 3.99 -2.33 -2.36
N ILE A 70 4.02 -2.71 -3.62
CA ILE A 70 5.19 -3.24 -4.32
C ILE A 70 5.49 -2.32 -5.51
N TYR A 71 6.75 -1.90 -5.56
CA TYR A 71 7.26 -0.94 -6.52
C TYR A 71 8.24 -1.63 -7.46
N ASP A 72 8.37 -1.09 -8.67
CA ASP A 72 9.42 -1.50 -9.58
C ASP A 72 10.77 -0.79 -9.30
N LYS A 73 11.78 -1.10 -10.11
CA LYS A 73 13.12 -0.48 -10.04
C LYS A 73 13.09 1.04 -10.27
N GLY A 74 12.10 1.54 -10.98
CA GLY A 74 11.87 2.97 -11.17
C GLY A 74 11.03 3.59 -10.05
N HIS A 75 10.85 2.87 -8.93
CA HIS A 75 10.06 3.26 -7.78
C HIS A 75 8.58 3.52 -8.07
N ASN A 76 8.05 2.97 -9.17
CA ASN A 76 6.64 3.10 -9.54
C ASN A 76 5.81 1.99 -8.88
N LEU A 77 4.68 2.35 -8.29
CA LEU A 77 3.74 1.39 -7.72
C LEU A 77 3.19 0.48 -8.81
N ARG A 78 3.30 -0.83 -8.60
CA ARG A 78 2.83 -1.86 -9.54
C ARG A 78 1.70 -2.68 -8.99
N LEU A 79 1.83 -3.07 -7.74
CA LEU A 79 0.89 -3.94 -7.06
C LEU A 79 0.65 -3.39 -5.68
N GLU A 80 -0.62 -3.15 -5.37
CA GLU A 80 -1.09 -2.90 -4.01
C GLU A 80 -1.94 -4.10 -3.61
N ILE A 81 -1.72 -4.63 -2.41
CA ILE A 81 -2.55 -5.66 -1.81
C ILE A 81 -3.15 -5.04 -0.57
N ALA A 82 -4.46 -5.05 -0.43
CA ALA A 82 -5.15 -4.41 0.67
C ALA A 82 -6.21 -5.33 1.27
N TYR A 83 -6.44 -5.16 2.57
CA TYR A 83 -7.44 -5.88 3.34
C TYR A 83 -8.36 -4.90 4.07
N HIS A 84 -9.37 -4.43 3.34
CA HIS A 84 -10.42 -3.55 3.88
C HIS A 84 -11.74 -3.81 3.16
N SER A 85 -12.80 -3.13 3.58
CA SER A 85 -14.05 -3.09 2.82
C SER A 85 -13.81 -2.32 1.52
N GLU A 86 -14.11 -2.97 0.40
CA GLU A 86 -14.09 -2.34 -0.93
C GLU A 86 -15.52 -2.47 -1.48
N GLN A 87 -16.24 -1.36 -1.63
CA GLN A 87 -17.67 -1.38 -2.02
C GLN A 87 -17.91 -2.15 -3.34
N SER A 88 -16.93 -2.14 -4.26
CA SER A 88 -17.02 -2.80 -5.57
C SER A 88 -16.90 -4.32 -5.52
N ILE A 89 -16.32 -4.89 -4.45
CA ILE A 89 -16.03 -6.32 -4.32
C ILE A 89 -16.79 -6.94 -3.14
N ALA A 90 -16.92 -6.19 -2.06
CA ALA A 90 -17.53 -6.63 -0.83
C ALA A 90 -19.05 -6.45 -0.92
N LYS A 91 -19.72 -7.34 -1.67
CA LYS A 91 -21.19 -7.52 -1.66
C LYS A 91 -21.67 -7.96 -0.26
N GLY A 92 -21.56 -7.09 0.75
CA GLY A 92 -21.99 -7.35 2.13
C GLY A 92 -20.93 -7.95 3.08
N LYS A 93 -19.65 -8.05 2.70
CA LYS A 93 -18.57 -8.49 3.61
C LYS A 93 -17.86 -7.29 4.27
N SER A 94 -17.54 -7.39 5.55
CA SER A 94 -16.91 -6.29 6.30
C SER A 94 -15.46 -6.01 5.88
N LYS A 95 -14.71 -7.03 5.43
CA LYS A 95 -13.34 -6.90 4.89
C LYS A 95 -13.11 -7.94 3.79
N ALA A 96 -12.43 -7.56 2.72
CA ALA A 96 -12.06 -8.48 1.64
C ALA A 96 -10.60 -8.27 1.24
N LEU A 97 -9.85 -9.37 1.12
CA LEU A 97 -8.50 -9.33 0.60
C LEU A 97 -8.56 -9.16 -0.92
N HIS A 98 -7.99 -8.07 -1.40
CA HIS A 98 -7.99 -7.72 -2.81
C HIS A 98 -6.66 -7.07 -3.19
N TYR A 99 -6.41 -6.97 -4.49
CA TYR A 99 -5.21 -6.33 -5.00
C TYR A 99 -5.52 -5.43 -6.18
N HIS A 100 -4.72 -4.37 -6.30
CA HIS A 100 -4.73 -3.41 -7.38
C HIS A 100 -3.46 -3.52 -8.20
N ILE A 101 -3.60 -3.66 -9.52
CA ILE A 101 -2.48 -3.53 -10.45
C ILE A 101 -2.56 -2.14 -11.09
N TYR A 102 -1.42 -1.45 -11.10
CA TYR A 102 -1.28 -0.10 -11.63
C TYR A 102 -0.40 -0.08 -12.87
N GLY A 103 -0.85 0.69 -13.87
CA GLY A 103 -0.05 1.06 -15.03
C GLY A 103 1.15 1.95 -14.67
N LYS A 104 2.11 2.07 -15.60
CA LYS A 104 3.31 2.95 -15.46
C LYS A 104 2.91 4.39 -15.15
N GLU A 105 1.79 4.78 -15.71
CA GLU A 105 1.23 6.12 -15.73
C GLU A 105 0.73 6.56 -14.34
N PHE A 106 0.47 5.61 -13.42
CA PHE A 106 -0.04 5.95 -12.09
C PHE A 106 0.98 6.69 -11.23
N SER A 107 2.23 6.23 -11.23
CA SER A 107 3.33 6.85 -10.47
C SER A 107 4.05 7.94 -11.24
N GLN A 108 3.86 8.00 -12.56
CA GLN A 108 4.32 9.11 -13.37
C GLN A 108 3.33 10.27 -13.21
N LYS A 109 3.83 11.52 -13.13
CA LYS A 109 2.99 12.73 -12.96
C LYS A 109 2.13 13.06 -14.19
N VAL A 110 1.83 12.08 -15.04
CA VAL A 110 1.07 12.26 -16.27
C VAL A 110 -0.41 12.31 -15.89
N LYS A 111 -1.09 13.40 -16.27
CA LYS A 111 -2.54 13.57 -16.07
C LYS A 111 -3.38 12.71 -17.04
N THR A 112 -2.95 11.49 -17.34
CA THR A 112 -3.69 10.56 -18.19
C THR A 112 -4.51 9.60 -17.33
N SER A 113 -5.63 9.12 -17.88
CA SER A 113 -6.36 7.98 -17.29
C SER A 113 -5.39 6.82 -17.10
N PHE A 114 -5.21 6.40 -15.86
CA PHE A 114 -4.37 5.26 -15.52
C PHE A 114 -5.25 4.03 -15.38
N GLY A 115 -4.76 2.89 -15.88
CA GLY A 115 -5.39 1.60 -15.60
C GLY A 115 -5.19 1.25 -14.13
N ARG A 116 -6.30 1.10 -13.39
CA ARG A 116 -6.32 0.43 -12.08
C ARG A 116 -7.26 -0.76 -12.17
N THR A 117 -6.73 -1.97 -12.05
CA THR A 117 -7.58 -3.17 -11.99
C THR A 117 -7.79 -3.57 -10.55
N THR A 118 -9.03 -3.75 -10.13
CA THR A 118 -9.37 -4.24 -8.79
C THR A 118 -9.79 -5.70 -8.86
N LYS A 119 -9.03 -6.58 -8.20
CA LYS A 119 -9.24 -8.03 -8.25
C LYS A 119 -9.26 -8.64 -6.85
N VAL A 120 -10.19 -9.56 -6.63
CA VAL A 120 -10.24 -10.35 -5.39
C VAL A 120 -8.99 -11.22 -5.30
N LEU A 121 -8.34 -11.22 -4.14
CA LEU A 121 -7.19 -12.08 -3.89
C LEU A 121 -7.66 -13.43 -3.34
N HIS A 122 -7.81 -14.41 -4.23
CA HIS A 122 -8.13 -15.77 -3.82
C HIS A 122 -6.93 -16.47 -3.17
N LYS A 123 -7.18 -17.29 -2.13
CA LYS A 123 -6.16 -18.08 -1.41
C LYS A 123 -5.35 -19.01 -2.34
N ASN A 124 -5.92 -19.42 -3.47
CA ASN A 124 -5.25 -20.27 -4.46
C ASN A 124 -4.37 -19.51 -5.48
N SER A 125 -4.42 -18.18 -5.49
CA SER A 125 -3.66 -17.37 -6.44
C SER A 125 -2.15 -17.39 -6.16
N LYS A 126 -1.34 -17.24 -7.22
CA LYS A 126 0.13 -17.13 -7.09
C LYS A 126 0.54 -15.94 -6.20
N ILE A 127 -0.18 -14.82 -6.30
CA ILE A 127 0.05 -13.63 -5.47
C ILE A 127 -0.18 -13.96 -3.99
N TYR A 128 -1.29 -14.64 -3.67
CA TYR A 128 -1.55 -15.02 -2.29
C TYR A 128 -0.46 -15.95 -1.75
N LYS A 129 -0.12 -17.01 -2.49
CA LYS A 129 0.92 -17.96 -2.04
C LYS A 129 2.28 -17.28 -1.80
N ARG A 130 2.62 -16.27 -2.61
CA ARG A 130 3.86 -15.50 -2.49
C ARG A 130 3.87 -14.57 -1.27
N TYR A 131 2.74 -13.94 -0.95
CA TYR A 131 2.67 -12.89 0.07
C TYR A 131 1.89 -13.28 1.34
N LYS A 132 1.41 -14.53 1.45
CA LYS A 132 0.60 -15.03 2.58
C LYS A 132 1.23 -14.79 3.94
N HIS A 133 2.56 -14.81 4.03
CA HIS A 133 3.30 -14.58 5.28
C HIS A 133 3.08 -13.17 5.85
N PHE A 134 2.75 -12.20 4.99
CA PHE A 134 2.43 -10.83 5.40
C PHE A 134 0.97 -10.68 5.87
N PHE A 135 0.07 -11.59 5.51
CA PHE A 135 -1.37 -11.49 5.76
C PHE A 135 -1.78 -11.94 7.16
N LYS A 136 -1.07 -11.45 8.18
CA LYS A 136 -1.37 -11.73 9.58
C LYS A 136 -2.77 -11.22 9.95
N GLY A 137 -3.62 -12.08 10.51
CA GLY A 137 -4.97 -11.72 10.96
C GLY A 137 -6.01 -11.55 9.85
N VAL A 138 -5.70 -11.95 8.61
CA VAL A 138 -6.67 -11.99 7.49
C VAL A 138 -7.47 -13.30 7.57
N GLN A 139 -8.80 -13.22 7.53
CA GLN A 139 -9.70 -14.38 7.62
C GLN A 139 -10.34 -14.71 6.27
#